data_AF-A0AAU2WSD4-F1
#
_entry.id   AF-A0AAU2WSD4-F1
#
_cell.length_a   1.000
_cell.length_b   1.000
_cell.length_c   1.000
_cell.angle_alpha   90.00
_cell.angle_beta   90.00
_cell.angle_gamma   90.00
#
_symmetry.space_group_name_H-M   'P 1'
#
loop_
_entity.id
_entity.type
_entity.pdbx_description
1 polymer ?
#
loop_
_entity_poly.entity_id
_entity_poly.type
_entity_poly.pdbx_seq_one_letter_code
_entity_poly.pdbx_strand_id
1 'polypeptide(L)'
;MQVAVVTFDGINELDGFIASALEECGVTVLDAPFHAEGRIATAGGCLASQYLAAWTIARTLGDDAARTAIEYAAPVGEKAETVERVMAAVRTGAAAPR
;
A
#
# COMPACT_ATOMS: atom_id res chain seq x y z
N MET A 1 3.56 -13.36 13.90
CA MET A 1 3.83 -13.03 12.48
C MET A 1 4.70 -11.78 12.46
N GLN A 2 5.81 -11.78 11.72
CA GLN A 2 6.63 -10.57 11.51
C GLN A 2 6.27 -9.97 10.15
N VAL A 3 5.92 -8.69 10.15
CA VAL A 3 5.56 -7.91 8.95
C VAL A 3 6.45 -6.68 8.95
N ALA A 4 7.13 -6.43 7.82
CA ALA A 4 7.90 -5.20 7.63
C ALA A 4 7.10 -4.28 6.70
N VAL A 5 6.89 -3.06 7.18
CA VAL A 5 6.10 -2.02 6.52
C VAL A 5 7.04 -0.85 6.27
N VAL A 6 7.23 -0.48 5.00
CA VAL A 6 8.05 0.66 4.61
C VAL A 6 7.15 1.69 3.96
N THR A 7 7.12 2.89 4.52
CA THR A 7 6.43 4.03 3.92
C THR A 7 7.45 5.02 3.41
N PHE A 8 7.29 5.44 2.16
CA PHE A 8 7.86 6.68 1.69
C PHE A 8 6.74 7.71 1.70
N ASP A 9 6.99 8.93 2.19
CA ASP A 9 6.08 10.03 1.90
C ASP A 9 6.14 10.28 0.38
N GLY A 10 5.03 10.69 -0.25
CA GLY A 10 4.85 10.49 -1.69
C GLY A 10 4.57 11.73 -2.52
N ILE A 11 5.12 11.67 -3.73
CA ILE A 11 4.91 12.39 -4.99
C ILE A 11 4.41 13.85 -4.95
N ASN A 12 5.26 14.75 -4.46
CA ASN A 12 5.48 16.14 -4.86
C ASN A 12 6.85 16.31 -5.60
N GLU A 13 7.26 17.52 -5.99
CA GLU A 13 8.54 17.76 -6.69
C GLU A 13 9.80 17.22 -5.96
N LEU A 14 9.70 16.98 -4.65
CA LEU A 14 10.76 16.38 -3.83
C LEU A 14 10.94 14.87 -4.07
N ASP A 15 9.91 14.18 -4.55
CA ASP A 15 9.91 12.73 -4.71
C ASP A 15 10.70 12.26 -5.92
N GLY A 16 10.83 13.10 -6.95
CA GLY A 16 11.77 12.85 -8.03
C GLY A 16 13.21 12.75 -7.51
N PHE A 17 13.58 13.54 -6.50
CA PHE A 17 14.91 13.46 -5.89
C PHE A 17 15.08 12.23 -5.01
N ILE A 18 14.04 11.84 -4.25
CA ILE A 18 14.09 10.62 -3.43
C ILE A 18 14.16 9.37 -4.33
N ALA A 19 13.34 9.31 -5.38
CA ALA A 19 13.36 8.22 -6.35
C ALA A 19 14.73 8.12 -7.03
N SER A 20 15.28 9.24 -7.51
CA SER A 20 16.62 9.28 -8.11
C SER A 20 17.70 8.79 -7.13
N ALA A 21 17.65 9.23 -5.86
CA ALA A 21 18.61 8.78 -4.85
C ALA A 21 18.50 7.27 -4.54
N LEU A 22 17.28 6.72 -4.55
CA LEU A 22 17.05 5.28 -4.41
C LEU A 22 17.58 4.50 -5.62
N GLU A 23 17.33 4.99 -6.84
CA GLU A 23 17.84 4.41 -8.08
C GLU A 23 19.37 4.44 -8.15
N GLU A 24 20.01 5.52 -7.71
CA GLU A 24 21.47 5.61 -7.56
C GLU A 24 22.05 4.58 -6.57
N CYS A 25 21.25 4.17 -5.58
CA CYS A 25 21.58 3.09 -4.66
C CYS A 25 21.26 1.69 -5.21
N GLY A 26 20.81 1.59 -6.47
CA GLY A 26 20.45 0.33 -7.12
C GLY A 26 19.06 -0.21 -6.73
N VAL A 27 18.20 0.62 -6.12
CA VAL A 27 16.82 0.25 -5.77
C VAL A 27 15.90 0.55 -6.95
N THR A 28 15.08 -0.42 -7.36
CA THR A 28 14.04 -0.19 -8.36
C THR A 28 12.83 0.50 -7.73
N VAL A 29 12.51 1.70 -8.20
CA VAL A 29 11.30 2.43 -7.80
C VAL A 29 10.17 2.07 -8.76
N LEU A 30 9.03 1.64 -8.22
CA LEU A 30 7.87 1.25 -9.01
C LEU A 30 6.91 2.43 -9.13
N ASP A 31 6.34 2.61 -10.33
CA ASP A 31 5.21 3.53 -10.55
C ASP A 31 3.89 2.87 -10.08
N ALA A 32 3.80 2.66 -8.77
CA ALA A 32 2.64 2.05 -8.12
C ALA A 32 2.51 2.57 -6.67
N PRO A 33 1.28 2.77 -6.17
CA PRO A 33 1.06 3.29 -4.81
C PRO A 33 1.39 2.25 -3.72
N PHE A 34 1.42 0.97 -4.09
CA PHE A 34 1.59 -0.15 -3.17
C PHE A 34 2.26 -1.34 -3.86
N HIS A 35 3.19 -1.99 -3.17
CA HIS A 35 3.79 -3.25 -3.58
C HIS A 35 4.01 -4.15 -2.37
N ALA A 36 3.82 -5.46 -2.52
CA ALA A 36 4.15 -6.42 -1.47
C ALA A 36 4.84 -7.67 -2.03
N GLU A 37 5.81 -8.16 -1.27
CA GLU A 37 6.49 -9.41 -1.56
C GLU A 37 6.57 -10.25 -0.28
N GLY A 38 5.96 -11.43 -0.30
CA GLY A 38 5.93 -12.31 0.87
C GLY A 38 5.31 -11.64 2.09
N ARG A 39 6.12 -11.30 3.11
CA ARG A 39 5.70 -10.63 4.36
C ARG A 39 6.16 -9.17 4.47
N ILE A 40 6.66 -8.60 3.39
CA ILE A 40 7.12 -7.21 3.31
C ILE A 40 6.17 -6.46 2.39
N ALA A 41 5.78 -5.26 2.80
CA ALA A 41 4.97 -4.36 1.98
C ALA A 41 5.50 -2.93 2.05
N THR A 42 5.42 -2.26 0.91
CA THR A 42 5.85 -0.87 0.73
C THR A 42 4.69 -0.06 0.14
N ALA A 43 4.52 1.16 0.64
CA ALA A 43 3.57 2.14 0.11
C ALA A 43 4.22 3.52 0.02
N GLY A 44 3.93 4.27 -1.04
CA GLY A 44 4.45 5.61 -1.27
C GLY A 44 3.34 6.66 -1.24
N GLY A 45 3.41 7.65 -0.34
CA GLY A 45 2.40 8.69 -0.18
C GLY A 45 1.60 8.61 1.10
N CYS A 46 1.28 9.78 1.67
CA CYS A 46 0.35 9.90 2.79
C CYS A 46 -1.00 9.22 2.50
N LEU A 47 -1.52 9.37 1.28
CA LEU A 47 -2.76 8.72 0.82
C LEU A 47 -2.59 7.21 0.57
N ALA A 48 -1.36 6.71 0.42
CA ALA A 48 -1.12 5.28 0.22
C ALA A 48 -1.10 4.47 1.53
N SER A 49 -1.09 5.14 2.68
CA SER A 49 -1.23 4.52 4.00
C SER A 49 -2.45 3.61 4.12
N GLN A 50 -3.53 3.91 3.39
CA GLN A 50 -4.73 3.07 3.35
C GLN A 50 -4.48 1.68 2.73
N TYR A 51 -3.62 1.57 1.72
CA TYR A 51 -3.28 0.27 1.11
C TYR A 51 -2.48 -0.59 2.10
N LEU A 52 -1.57 0.05 2.82
CA LEU A 52 -0.71 -0.60 3.80
C LEU A 52 -1.49 -1.09 5.02
N ALA A 53 -2.43 -0.26 5.51
CA ALA A 53 -3.36 -0.62 6.56
C ALA A 53 -4.26 -1.79 6.11
N ALA A 54 -4.87 -1.68 4.92
CA ALA A 54 -5.72 -2.73 4.35
C ALA A 54 -4.96 -4.06 4.22
N TRP A 55 -3.75 -4.06 3.66
CA TRP A 55 -2.94 -5.27 3.50
C TRP A 55 -2.56 -5.88 4.85
N THR A 56 -2.17 -5.05 5.82
CA THR A 56 -1.82 -5.51 7.17
C THR A 56 -3.02 -6.16 7.86
N ILE A 57 -4.18 -5.51 7.81
CA ILE A 57 -5.42 -6.02 8.39
C ILE A 57 -5.86 -7.30 7.66
N ALA A 58 -5.82 -7.32 6.34
CA ALA A 58 -6.22 -8.49 5.55
C ALA A 58 -5.40 -9.74 5.92
N ARG A 59 -4.10 -9.58 6.18
CA ARG A 59 -3.23 -10.70 6.56
C ARG A 59 -3.34 -11.15 8.02
N THR A 60 -3.81 -10.28 8.91
CA THR A 60 -3.85 -10.55 10.35
C THR A 60 -5.24 -10.89 10.84
N LEU A 61 -6.26 -10.24 10.28
CA LEU A 61 -7.66 -10.32 10.69
C LEU A 61 -8.60 -10.74 9.54
N GLY A 62 -8.11 -10.81 8.31
CA GLY A 62 -8.89 -11.24 7.15
C GLY A 62 -9.48 -10.09 6.31
N ASP A 63 -9.94 -10.47 5.13
CA ASP A 63 -10.41 -9.57 4.07
C ASP A 63 -11.62 -8.72 4.47
N ASP A 64 -12.54 -9.25 5.27
CA ASP A 64 -13.73 -8.54 5.72
C ASP A 64 -13.37 -7.42 6.70
N ALA A 65 -12.46 -7.70 7.64
CA ALA A 65 -11.96 -6.69 8.57
C ALA A 65 -11.25 -5.54 7.84
N ALA A 66 -10.48 -5.87 6.79
CA ALA A 66 -9.82 -4.85 5.96
C ALA A 66 -10.85 -3.98 5.22
N ARG A 67 -11.86 -4.60 4.60
CA ARG A 67 -12.95 -3.89 3.93
C ARG A 67 -13.68 -2.94 4.87
N THR A 68 -14.07 -3.41 6.05
CA THR A 68 -14.75 -2.57 7.06
C THR A 68 -13.89 -1.40 7.51
N ALA A 69 -12.60 -1.61 7.75
CA ALA A 69 -11.69 -0.55 8.16
C ALA A 69 -11.54 0.53 7.08
N ILE A 70 -11.42 0.12 5.81
CA ILE A 70 -11.33 1.06 4.69
C ILE A 70 -12.66 1.78 4.44
N GLU A 71 -13.79 1.08 4.50
CA GLU A 71 -15.12 1.69 4.38
C GLU A 71 -15.38 2.75 5.45
N TYR A 72 -14.88 2.52 6.67
CA TYR A 72 -14.98 3.47 7.77
C TYR A 72 -14.17 4.74 7.51
N ALA A 73 -12.93 4.58 7.01
CA ALA A 73 -12.02 5.71 6.76
C ALA A 73 -12.27 6.42 5.42
N ALA A 74 -12.99 5.81 4.49
CA ALA A 74 -13.21 6.32 3.15
C ALA A 74 -14.05 7.62 3.15
N PRO A 75 -13.81 8.52 2.17
CA PRO A 75 -14.60 9.73 2.00
C PRO A 75 -16.10 9.44 1.85
N VAL A 76 -16.94 10.33 2.40
CA VAL A 76 -18.39 10.24 2.30
C VAL A 76 -18.79 10.35 0.82
N GLY A 77 -19.57 9.38 0.34
CA GLY A 77 -19.97 9.29 -1.08
C GLY A 77 -19.06 8.41 -1.94
N GLU A 78 -17.86 8.08 -1.48
CA GLU A 78 -16.85 7.31 -2.24
C GLU A 78 -16.49 5.97 -1.61
N LYS A 79 -17.28 5.53 -0.61
CA LYS A 79 -16.93 4.37 0.24
C LYS A 79 -16.70 3.08 -0.56
N ALA A 80 -17.70 2.68 -1.35
CA ALA A 80 -17.64 1.44 -2.11
C ALA A 80 -16.48 1.44 -3.12
N GLU A 81 -16.32 2.55 -3.86
CA GLU A 81 -15.23 2.73 -4.82
C GLU A 81 -13.86 2.70 -4.14
N THR A 82 -13.72 3.36 -2.98
CA THR A 82 -12.47 3.35 -2.21
C THR A 82 -12.12 1.95 -1.74
N VAL A 83 -13.08 1.22 -1.18
CA VAL A 83 -12.89 -0.18 -0.77
C VAL A 83 -12.48 -1.05 -1.96
N GLU A 84 -13.17 -0.92 -3.09
CA GLU A 84 -12.87 -1.70 -4.29
C GLU A 84 -11.45 -1.43 -4.80
N ARG A 85 -11.09 -0.15 -4.95
CA ARG A 85 -9.77 0.30 -5.39
C ARG A 85 -8.66 -0.22 -4.48
N VAL A 86 -8.82 -0.04 -3.16
CA VAL A 86 -7.82 -0.46 -2.16
C VAL A 86 -7.69 -1.98 -2.16
N MET A 87 -8.80 -2.70 -2.11
CA MET A 87 -8.79 -4.15 -2.04
C MET A 87 -8.28 -4.79 -3.36
N ALA A 88 -8.51 -4.15 -4.50
CA ALA A 88 -7.90 -4.55 -5.76
C ALA A 88 -6.37 -4.43 -5.68
N ALA A 89 -5.85 -3.26 -5.31
CA ALA A 89 -4.41 -3.00 -5.23
C ALA A 89 -3.68 -3.98 -4.30
N VAL A 90 -4.21 -4.26 -3.10
CA VAL A 90 -3.56 -5.16 -2.14
C VAL A 90 -3.61 -6.63 -2.53
N ARG A 91 -4.58 -7.04 -3.36
CA ARG A 91 -4.65 -8.40 -3.91
C ARG A 91 -3.65 -8.60 -5.05
N THR A 92 -3.56 -7.64 -5.96
CA THR A 92 -2.62 -7.71 -7.10
C THR A 92 -1.19 -7.53 -6.65
N GLY A 93 -0.97 -6.65 -5.67
CA GLY A 93 0.34 -6.37 -5.09
C GLY A 93 0.83 -7.49 -4.17
N ALA A 94 0.01 -8.46 -3.78
CA ALA A 94 0.43 -9.60 -2.96
C ALA A 94 0.80 -10.80 -3.85
N ALA A 95 1.99 -10.78 -4.45
CA ALA A 95 2.52 -12.00 -5.06
C ALA A 95 2.63 -13.10 -3.97
N ALA A 96 2.02 -14.25 -4.23
CA ALA A 96 1.87 -15.33 -3.26
C ALA A 96 3.23 -15.81 -2.71
N PRO A 97 3.33 -16.15 -1.40
CA PRO A 97 4.56 -16.73 -0.86
C PRO A 97 4.84 -18.08 -1.53
N ARG A 98 6.06 -18.26 -2.04
CA ARG A 98 6.63 -19.60 -2.29
C ARG A 98 7.02 -20.25 -0.98
#